data_AF-A0A519VNC4-F1
#
_entry.id   AF-A0A519VNC4-F1
#
_cell.length_a   1.000
_cell.length_b   1.000
_cell.length_c   1.000
_cell.angle_alpha   90.00
_cell.angle_beta   90.00
_cell.angle_gamma   90.00
#
_symmetry.space_group_name_H-M   'P 1'
#
loop_
_entity.id
_entity.type
_entity.pdbx_description
1 polymer ?
#
loop_
_entity_poly.entity_id
_entity_poly.type
_entity_poly.pdbx_seq_one_letter_code
_entity_poly.pdbx_strand_id
1 'polypeptide(L)' 'MILTSHSEMENTDSKTGVWLGEFTDPYYEFIDAGFNVTLASVKGGRPPVDPMS' A
#
# COMPACT_ATOMS: atom_id res chain seq x y z
N MET A 1 -4.81 8.34 0.97
CA MET A 1 -4.81 6.91 1.31
C MET A 1 -3.62 6.59 2.20
N ILE A 2 -3.81 5.73 3.21
CA ILE A 2 -2.77 5.35 4.16
C ILE A 2 -2.37 3.90 3.89
N LEU A 3 -1.07 3.66 3.70
CA LEU A 3 -0.49 2.37 3.37
C LEU A 3 0.27 1.79 4.57
N THR A 4 0.36 0.47 4.65
CA THR A 4 1.14 -0.19 5.70
C THR A 4 2.63 0.18 5.61
N SER A 5 3.32 0.14 6.75
CA SER A 5 4.79 0.21 6.83
C SER A 5 5.40 -1.10 7.32
N HIS A 6 4.61 -2.18 7.37
CA HIS A 6 5.02 -3.49 7.87
C HIS A 6 5.33 -4.43 6.70
N SER A 7 6.46 -5.14 6.76
CA SER A 7 6.97 -5.96 5.64
C SER A 7 7.11 -7.45 5.95
N GLU A 8 6.88 -7.86 7.20
CA GLU A 8 7.15 -9.21 7.67
C GLU A 8 5.86 -9.95 7.98
N MET A 9 5.81 -11.25 7.71
CA MET A 9 4.75 -12.10 8.25
C MET A 9 5.26 -12.76 9.53
N GLU A 10 4.83 -12.23 10.68
CA GLU A 10 5.36 -12.63 11.99
C GLU A 10 5.33 -14.15 12.18
N ASN A 11 6.41 -14.69 12.77
CA ASN A 11 6.63 -16.13 13.00
C ASN A 11 6.86 -16.95 11.72
N THR A 12 7.19 -16.31 10.60
CA THR A 12 7.60 -16.96 9.34
C THR A 12 8.81 -16.25 8.72
N ASP A 13 9.42 -16.86 7.70
CA ASP A 13 10.45 -16.21 6.86
C ASP A 13 9.84 -15.43 5.66
N SER A 14 8.51 -15.38 5.56
CA SER A 14 7.79 -14.77 4.44
C SER A 14 7.69 -13.25 4.59
N LYS A 15 7.71 -12.55 3.45
CA LYS A 15 7.43 -11.11 3.37
C LYS A 15 5.97 -10.84 3.09
N THR A 16 5.51 -9.66 3.49
CA THR A 16 4.19 -9.12 3.15
C THR A 16 4.30 -7.60 2.92
N GLY A 17 3.18 -6.92 2.70
CA GLY A 17 3.15 -5.47 2.53
C GLY A 17 1.83 -4.98 1.99
N VAL A 18 1.88 -3.93 1.18
CA VAL A 18 0.73 -3.41 0.44
C VAL A 18 0.31 -4.42 -0.63
N TRP A 19 -0.98 -4.76 -0.66
CA TRP A 19 -1.62 -5.40 -1.80
C TRP A 19 -1.94 -4.33 -2.87
N LEU A 20 -1.26 -4.39 -4.01
CA LEU A 20 -1.32 -3.42 -5.09
C LEU A 20 -2.74 -3.20 -5.58
N GLY A 21 -3.55 -4.25 -5.81
CA GLY A 21 -4.93 -4.06 -6.28
C GLY A 21 -5.79 -3.24 -5.31
N GLU A 22 -5.63 -3.46 -3.99
CA GLU A 22 -6.34 -2.69 -2.96
C GLU A 22 -5.90 -1.23 -2.92
N PHE A 23 -4.70 -0.93 -3.42
CA PHE A 23 -4.19 0.43 -3.54
C PHE A 23 -4.53 1.05 -4.90
N THR A 24 -4.18 0.41 -6.01
CA THR A 24 -4.24 0.97 -7.36
C THR A 24 -5.66 1.18 -7.84
N ASP A 25 -6.55 0.22 -7.58
CA ASP A 25 -7.91 0.27 -8.10
C ASP A 25 -8.68 1.49 -7.54
N PRO A 26 -8.74 1.72 -6.21
CA PRO A 26 -9.34 2.94 -5.70
C PRO A 26 -8.50 4.19 -5.97
N TYR A 27 -7.16 4.10 -6.01
CA TYR A 27 -6.33 5.28 -6.31
C TYR A 27 -6.65 5.86 -7.69
N TYR A 28 -6.71 5.01 -8.72
CA TYR A 28 -7.04 5.43 -10.07
C TYR A 28 -8.48 5.95 -10.18
N GLU A 29 -9.45 5.28 -9.57
CA GLU A 29 -10.84 5.77 -9.52
C GLU A 29 -10.92 7.19 -8.93
N PHE A 30 -10.18 7.47 -7.86
CA PHE A 30 -10.19 8.80 -7.25
C PHE A 30 -9.52 9.88 -8.11
N ILE A 31 -8.36 9.60 -8.71
CA ILE A 31 -7.67 10.62 -9.51
C ILE A 31 -8.37 10.86 -10.85
N ASP A 32 -8.99 9.83 -11.43
CA ASP A 32 -9.77 9.94 -12.68
C ASP A 32 -11.06 10.75 -12.45
N ALA A 33 -11.64 10.67 -11.25
CA ALA A 33 -12.74 11.52 -10.80
C ALA A 33 -12.31 12.97 -10.42
N GLY A 34 -11.02 13.30 -10.54
CA GLY A 34 -10.50 14.65 -10.31
C GLY A 34 -10.18 14.97 -8.84
N PHE A 35 -10.12 13.97 -7.95
CA PHE A 35 -9.73 14.19 -6.56
C PHE A 35 -8.21 14.26 -6.42
N ASN A 36 -7.74 15.14 -5.53
CA ASN A 36 -6.36 15.13 -5.08
C ASN A 36 -6.17 14.06 -3.98
N VAL A 37 -5.34 13.06 -4.25
CA VAL A 37 -5.11 11.94 -3.32
C VAL A 37 -3.73 12.03 -2.69
N THR A 38 -3.68 12.35 -1.40
CA THR A 38 -2.42 12.29 -0.63
C THR A 38 -2.11 10.85 -0.22
N LEU A 39 -0.89 10.38 -0.50
CA LEU A 39 -0.39 9.10 -0.03
C LEU A 39 0.50 9.28 1.20
N ALA A 40 0.32 8.44 2.20
CA ALA A 40 1.20 8.34 3.35
C ALA A 40 1.30 6.89 3.82
N SER A 41 2.33 6.56 4.57
CA SER A 41 2.46 5.28 5.27
C SER A 41 2.55 5.51 6.77
N VAL A 42 2.21 4.50 7.58
CA VAL A 42 2.13 4.62 9.05
C VAL A 42 3.41 5.20 9.67
N LYS A 43 4.58 4.78 9.20
CA LYS A 43 5.90 5.29 9.66
C LYS A 43 6.51 6.36 8.74
N GLY A 44 5.79 6.78 7.69
CA GLY A 44 6.35 7.58 6.60
C GLY A 44 7.32 6.79 5.71
N GLY A 45 7.74 7.42 4.62
CA GLY A 45 8.62 6.79 3.63
C GLY A 45 7.91 5.77 2.73
N ARG A 46 8.70 4.98 1.99
CA ARG A 46 8.20 4.05 0.98
C ARG A 46 7.52 2.84 1.63
N PRO A 47 6.23 2.56 1.33
CA PRO A 47 5.56 1.34 1.76
C PRO A 47 6.23 0.09 1.19
N PRO A 48 6.37 -1.01 1.95
CA PRO A 48 6.72 -2.31 1.39
C PRO A 48 5.56 -2.85 0.55
N VAL A 49 5.87 -3.54 -0.55
CA VAL A 49 4.88 -4.20 -1.42
C VAL A 49 4.88 -5.68 -1.12
N ASP A 50 3.70 -6.27 -0.99
CA ASP A 50 3.57 -7.72 -0.85
C ASP A 50 4.08 -8.41 -2.13
N PRO A 51 5.03 -9.36 -2.06
CA PRO A 51 5.56 -10.04 -3.25
C PRO A 51 4.51 -10.83 -4.05
N MET A 52 3.39 -11.18 -3.43
CA MET A 52 2.32 -11.96 -4.04
C MET A 52 1.23 -11.10 -4.70
N SER A 53 1.41 -9.79 -4.66
CA SER A 53 0.44 -8.82 -5.17
C SER A 53 0.45 -8.64 -6.68
#